data_AF-A0A645BH77-F1
#
_entry.id   AF-A0A645BH77-F1
#
_cell.length_a   1.000
_cell.length_b   1.000
_cell.length_c   1.000
_cell.angle_alpha   90.00
_cell.angle_beta   90.00
_cell.angle_gamma   90.00
#
_symmetry.space_group_name_H-M   'P 1'
#
loop_
_entity.id
_entity.type
_entity.pdbx_description
1 polymer ?
#
loop_
_entity_poly.entity_id
_entity_poly.type
_entity_poly.pdbx_seq_one_letter_code
_entity_poly.pdbx_strand_id
1 'polypeptide(L)'
;MKEEKLVRCRPCGYVMKESELGDVCPACGLPRDVFEPYREKVSSGRLRFLALDIHPIAIHLSQTFVALVPFLIIFHYLFPDFEPTIIHSVIAFSVYLFPLTLILSALSGYADGLVRFKTINTPLLLKKIILSVIVIALAVIQAIVFRRDIYPWYFLLLSLGSLATAVQLGMLGKHLINVILPGTLVLRGVKKQASSAEPVKSPKMSPEEIARRVQEKQAEKARAQKENGTNNTE
;
A
#
# COMPACT_ATOMS: atom_id res chain seq x y z
N MET A 1 7.36 15.89 19.11
CA MET A 1 8.39 14.99 18.53
C MET A 1 9.00 15.74 17.35
N LYS A 2 10.33 15.93 17.31
CA LYS A 2 11.00 16.53 16.14
C LYS A 2 10.70 15.65 14.92
N GLU A 3 10.22 16.24 13.83
CA GLU A 3 10.16 15.53 12.54
C GLU A 3 11.60 15.20 12.14
N GLU A 4 11.96 13.92 12.18
CA GLU A 4 13.24 13.44 11.71
C GLU A 4 13.28 13.59 10.18
N LYS A 5 14.36 14.20 9.67
CA LYS A 5 14.55 14.38 8.23
C LYS A 5 14.76 13.03 7.57
N LEU A 6 14.04 12.80 6.47
CA LEU A 6 14.19 11.60 5.65
C LEU A 6 15.06 11.90 4.44
N VAL A 7 15.81 10.89 4.02
CA VAL A 7 16.65 10.92 2.82
C VAL A 7 16.29 9.74 1.94
N ARG A 8 16.39 9.92 0.62
CA ARG A 8 16.12 8.89 -0.37
C ARG A 8 17.31 8.68 -1.29
N CYS A 9 17.70 7.42 -1.49
CA CYS A 9 18.70 7.06 -2.47
C CYS A 9 18.15 7.28 -3.88
N ARG A 10 18.75 8.17 -4.68
CA ARG A 10 18.24 8.48 -6.04
C ARG A 10 18.15 7.25 -6.96
N PRO A 11 19.14 6.34 -7.01
CA PRO A 11 19.10 5.21 -7.94
C PRO A 11 18.09 4.10 -7.58
N CYS A 12 18.07 3.62 -6.34
CA CYS A 12 17.20 2.51 -5.93
C CYS A 12 15.89 2.95 -5.26
N GLY A 13 15.79 4.21 -4.84
CA GLY A 13 14.62 4.77 -4.19
C GLY A 13 14.46 4.44 -2.70
N TYR A 14 15.43 3.78 -2.07
CA TYR A 14 15.41 3.45 -0.64
C TYR A 14 15.30 4.72 0.23
N VAL A 15 14.41 4.70 1.22
CA VAL A 15 14.14 5.84 2.12
C VAL A 15 14.53 5.46 3.53
N MET A 16 15.26 6.33 4.21
CA MET A 16 15.66 6.16 5.61
C MET A 16 15.79 7.49 6.34
N LYS A 17 16.02 7.44 7.65
CA LYS A 17 16.31 8.63 8.45
C LYS A 17 17.72 9.13 8.14
N GLU A 18 17.87 10.46 8.05
CA GLU A 18 19.17 11.09 7.80
C GLU A 18 20.19 10.77 8.93
N SER A 19 19.71 10.61 10.16
CA SER A 19 20.54 10.27 11.33
C SER A 19 21.09 8.84 11.31
N GLU A 20 20.46 7.94 10.55
CA GLU A 20 20.87 6.53 10.43
C GLU A 20 21.73 6.30 9.18
N LEU A 21 21.94 7.34 8.35
CA LEU A 21 22.70 7.24 7.11
C LEU A 21 24.19 7.05 7.41
N GLY A 22 24.77 5.92 6.98
CA GLY A 22 26.20 5.63 7.01
C GLY A 22 26.95 6.14 5.77
N ASP A 23 27.99 5.41 5.37
CA ASP A 23 28.82 5.74 4.19
C ASP A 23 28.24 5.21 2.87
N VAL A 24 27.43 4.15 2.95
CA VAL A 24 26.81 3.48 1.80
C VAL A 24 25.32 3.25 2.01
N CYS A 25 24.57 3.19 0.90
CA CYS A 25 23.17 2.80 0.89
C CYS A 25 23.02 1.32 1.28
N PRO A 26 22.26 0.99 2.34
CA PRO A 26 22.12 -0.41 2.77
C PRO A 26 21.35 -1.28 1.76
N ALA A 27 20.55 -0.67 0.89
CA ALA A 27 19.75 -1.40 -0.09
C ALA A 27 20.50 -1.74 -1.39
N CYS A 28 21.49 -0.92 -1.80
CA CYS A 28 22.16 -1.08 -3.10
C CYS A 28 23.68 -0.88 -3.10
N GLY A 29 24.28 -0.51 -1.95
CA GLY A 29 25.73 -0.37 -1.80
C GLY A 29 26.34 0.91 -2.38
N LEU A 30 25.56 1.80 -2.99
CA LEU A 30 26.07 3.06 -3.55
C LEU A 30 26.48 4.07 -2.46
N PRO A 31 27.46 4.95 -2.74
CA PRO A 31 27.97 5.93 -1.79
C PRO A 31 26.90 6.95 -1.32
N ARG A 32 27.14 7.56 -0.16
CA ARG A 32 26.23 8.50 0.52
C ARG A 32 25.79 9.71 -0.32
N ASP A 33 26.62 10.17 -1.25
CA ASP A 33 26.39 11.34 -2.12
C ASP A 33 25.19 11.17 -3.08
N VAL A 34 24.71 9.94 -3.28
CA VAL A 34 23.53 9.69 -4.11
C VAL A 34 22.21 10.00 -3.41
N PHE A 35 22.21 10.27 -2.10
CA PHE A 35 21.01 10.55 -1.32
C PHE A 35 20.50 11.98 -1.50
N GLU A 36 19.18 12.13 -1.60
CA GLU A 36 18.48 13.42 -1.68
C GLU A 36 17.49 13.58 -0.52
N PRO A 37 17.21 14.83 -0.06
CA PRO A 37 16.16 15.07 0.92
C PRO A 37 14.82 14.54 0.43
N TYR A 38 14.14 13.77 1.28
CA TYR A 38 12.85 13.17 0.97
C TYR A 38 11.78 13.65 1.92
N ARG A 39 10.62 13.98 1.36
CA ARG A 39 9.42 14.24 2.14
C ARG A 39 8.42 13.12 1.89
N GLU A 40 8.06 12.45 2.97
CA GLU A 40 7.02 11.43 2.94
C GLU A 40 5.68 12.05 2.51
N LYS A 41 5.09 11.47 1.46
CA LYS A 41 3.86 11.97 0.84
C LYS A 41 2.63 11.24 1.38
N VAL A 42 2.79 10.12 2.08
CA VAL A 42 1.71 9.31 2.66
C VAL A 42 1.54 9.65 4.15
N SER A 43 0.29 9.77 4.61
CA SER A 43 0.03 10.03 6.03
C SER A 43 0.57 8.91 6.93
N SER A 44 1.14 9.26 8.09
CA SER A 44 1.78 8.32 9.02
C SER A 44 0.87 7.17 9.47
N GLY A 45 -0.44 7.42 9.64
CA GLY A 45 -1.40 6.37 10.00
C GLY A 45 -1.55 5.29 8.92
N ARG A 46 -1.56 5.68 7.64
CA ARG A 46 -1.55 4.72 6.52
C ARG A 46 -0.24 3.94 6.50
N LEU A 47 0.90 4.62 6.64
CA LEU A 47 2.20 3.95 6.68
C LEU A 47 2.30 2.92 7.80
N ARG A 48 1.82 3.24 9.00
CA ARG A 48 1.75 2.28 10.11
C ARG A 48 0.94 1.05 9.73
N PHE A 49 -0.24 1.23 9.11
CA PHE A 49 -1.05 0.09 8.65
C PHE A 49 -0.34 -0.75 7.59
N LEU A 50 0.27 -0.12 6.57
CA LEU A 50 1.03 -0.84 5.55
C LEU A 50 2.23 -1.58 6.13
N ALA A 51 2.90 -0.99 7.13
CA ALA A 51 4.08 -1.57 7.77
C ALA A 51 3.77 -2.80 8.65
N LEU A 52 2.50 -3.11 8.93
CA LEU A 52 2.15 -4.37 9.59
C LEU A 52 2.23 -5.56 8.63
N ASP A 53 2.24 -5.33 7.31
CA ASP A 53 2.30 -6.39 6.28
C ASP A 53 1.27 -7.52 6.48
N ILE A 54 0.08 -7.17 7.01
CA ILE A 54 -0.99 -8.14 7.32
C ILE A 54 -1.40 -8.94 6.08
N HIS A 55 -1.51 -8.28 4.92
CA HIS A 55 -1.87 -8.95 3.68
C HIS A 55 -0.82 -9.97 3.24
N PRO A 56 0.48 -9.63 3.11
CA PRO A 56 1.55 -10.60 2.91
C PRO A 56 1.52 -11.78 3.90
N ILE A 57 1.32 -11.53 5.19
CA ILE A 57 1.25 -12.60 6.20
C ILE A 57 0.07 -13.55 5.92
N ALA A 58 -1.13 -12.99 5.70
CA ALA A 58 -2.33 -13.78 5.46
C ALA A 58 -2.29 -14.53 4.11
N ILE A 59 -1.72 -13.92 3.06
CA ILE A 59 -1.61 -14.58 1.76
C ILE A 59 -0.65 -15.76 1.85
N HIS A 60 0.52 -15.62 2.48
CA HIS A 60 1.45 -16.75 2.63
C HIS A 60 0.82 -17.94 3.36
N LEU A 61 0.05 -17.68 4.43
CA LEU A 61 -0.68 -18.74 5.13
C LEU A 61 -1.65 -19.49 4.19
N SER A 62 -2.46 -18.76 3.41
CA SER A 62 -3.38 -19.38 2.46
C SER A 62 -2.67 -20.09 1.29
N GLN A 63 -1.53 -19.56 0.84
CA GLN A 63 -0.72 -20.13 -0.24
C GLN A 63 -0.04 -21.44 0.17
N THR A 64 0.29 -21.62 1.46
CA THR A 64 0.76 -22.90 1.97
C THR A 64 -0.28 -24.00 1.71
N PHE A 65 -1.55 -23.78 2.06
CA PHE A 65 -2.59 -24.80 1.89
C PHE A 65 -2.94 -25.06 0.42
N VAL A 66 -3.03 -24.02 -0.42
CA VAL A 66 -3.38 -24.22 -1.83
C VAL A 66 -2.33 -25.03 -2.60
N ALA A 67 -1.05 -24.92 -2.22
CA ALA A 67 0.03 -25.72 -2.80
C ALA A 67 0.11 -27.11 -2.15
N LEU A 68 -0.06 -27.20 -0.83
CA LEU A 68 0.11 -28.43 -0.07
C LEU A 68 -0.95 -29.49 -0.40
N VAL A 69 -2.22 -29.11 -0.59
CA VAL A 69 -3.30 -30.07 -0.88
C VAL A 69 -3.04 -30.89 -2.15
N PRO A 70 -2.87 -30.31 -3.35
CA PRO A 70 -2.58 -31.09 -4.56
C PRO A 70 -1.27 -31.86 -4.44
N PHE A 71 -0.24 -31.28 -3.80
CA PHE A 71 1.03 -31.96 -3.57
C PHE A 71 0.86 -33.25 -2.75
N LEU A 72 0.14 -33.19 -1.62
CA LEU A 72 -0.06 -34.37 -0.76
C LEU A 72 -0.96 -35.43 -1.41
N ILE A 73 -1.95 -35.03 -2.23
CA ILE A 73 -2.76 -35.98 -2.99
C ILE A 73 -1.90 -36.73 -4.02
N ILE A 74 -1.05 -36.00 -4.76
CA ILE A 74 -0.11 -36.60 -5.72
C ILE A 74 0.85 -37.53 -4.98
N PHE A 75 1.38 -37.09 -3.84
CA PHE A 75 2.25 -37.91 -3.00
C PHE A 75 1.57 -39.20 -2.55
N HIS A 76 0.32 -39.13 -2.08
CA HIS A 76 -0.45 -40.31 -1.70
C HIS A 76 -0.69 -41.28 -2.86
N TYR A 77 -0.89 -40.79 -4.09
CA TYR A 77 -0.99 -41.65 -5.28
C TYR A 77 0.32 -42.35 -5.63
N LEU A 78 1.47 -41.70 -5.42
CA LEU A 78 2.79 -42.27 -5.67
C LEU A 78 3.21 -43.28 -4.58
N PHE A 79 2.78 -43.05 -3.34
CA PHE A 79 3.16 -43.83 -2.16
C PHE A 79 1.94 -44.17 -1.30
N PRO A 80 1.03 -45.06 -1.77
CA PRO A 80 -0.24 -45.33 -1.09
C PRO A 80 -0.10 -45.94 0.30
N ASP A 81 0.94 -46.73 0.54
CA ASP A 81 1.18 -47.42 1.82
C ASP A 81 1.99 -46.58 2.82
N PHE A 82 2.44 -45.37 2.44
CA PHE A 82 3.24 -44.52 3.31
C PHE A 82 2.36 -43.76 4.30
N GLU A 83 2.32 -44.22 5.54
CA GLU A 83 1.64 -43.57 6.67
C GLU A 83 0.26 -42.97 6.31
N PRO A 84 -0.67 -43.78 5.76
CA PRO A 84 -1.89 -43.29 5.13
C PRO A 84 -2.77 -42.49 6.09
N THR A 85 -2.81 -42.86 7.38
CA THR A 85 -3.55 -42.13 8.42
C THR A 85 -2.98 -40.74 8.68
N ILE A 86 -1.65 -40.59 8.69
CA ILE A 86 -0.99 -39.30 8.91
C ILE A 86 -1.23 -38.41 7.69
N ILE A 87 -0.98 -38.92 6.49
CA ILE A 87 -1.19 -38.18 5.24
C ILE A 87 -2.64 -37.72 5.12
N HIS A 88 -3.62 -38.60 5.41
CA HIS A 88 -5.02 -38.21 5.40
C HIS A 88 -5.33 -37.10 6.38
N SER A 89 -4.82 -37.19 7.60
CA SER A 89 -5.02 -36.17 8.64
C SER A 89 -4.48 -34.81 8.21
N VAL A 90 -3.30 -34.76 7.58
CA VAL A 90 -2.69 -33.51 7.10
C VAL A 90 -3.49 -32.94 5.92
N ILE A 91 -3.95 -33.78 4.99
CA ILE A 91 -4.82 -33.34 3.88
C ILE A 91 -6.13 -32.80 4.44
N ALA A 92 -6.79 -33.51 5.36
CA ALA A 92 -8.05 -33.09 5.97
C ALA A 92 -7.91 -31.74 6.67
N PHE A 93 -6.88 -31.59 7.52
CA PHE A 93 -6.55 -30.32 8.17
C PHE A 93 -6.38 -29.20 7.15
N SER A 94 -5.59 -29.46 6.09
CA SER A 94 -5.31 -28.47 5.05
C SER A 94 -6.58 -28.05 4.31
N VAL A 95 -7.42 -29.01 3.90
CA VAL A 95 -8.65 -28.77 3.15
C VAL A 95 -9.67 -27.97 3.98
N TYR A 96 -9.84 -28.29 5.25
CA TYR A 96 -10.80 -27.59 6.11
C TYR A 96 -10.34 -26.19 6.54
N LEU A 97 -9.04 -25.99 6.73
CA LEU A 97 -8.50 -24.69 7.13
C LEU A 97 -8.30 -23.74 5.93
N PHE A 98 -8.10 -24.30 4.73
CA PHE A 98 -7.90 -23.54 3.49
C PHE A 98 -8.94 -22.43 3.24
N PRO A 99 -10.28 -22.68 3.26
CA PRO A 99 -11.26 -21.62 3.00
C PRO A 99 -11.19 -20.48 4.02
N LEU A 100 -10.94 -20.78 5.30
CA LEU A 100 -10.82 -19.75 6.35
C LEU A 100 -9.61 -18.85 6.12
N THR A 101 -8.47 -19.44 5.76
CA THR A 101 -7.24 -18.69 5.49
C THR A 101 -7.34 -17.82 4.24
N LEU A 102 -8.05 -18.30 3.20
CA LEU A 102 -8.34 -17.51 2.01
C LEU A 102 -9.25 -16.33 2.30
N ILE A 103 -10.29 -16.50 3.13
CA ILE A 103 -11.16 -15.39 3.53
C ILE A 103 -10.34 -14.33 4.25
N LEU A 104 -9.47 -14.72 5.18
CA LEU A 104 -8.57 -13.79 5.88
C LEU A 104 -7.62 -13.06 4.90
N SER A 105 -7.05 -13.78 3.95
CA SER A 105 -6.20 -13.24 2.88
C SER A 105 -6.95 -12.24 1.98
N ALA A 106 -8.21 -12.54 1.63
CA ALA A 106 -9.07 -11.68 0.83
C ALA A 106 -9.46 -10.40 1.56
N LEU A 107 -9.85 -10.51 2.83
CA LEU A 107 -10.21 -9.36 3.66
C LEU A 107 -9.01 -8.43 3.90
N SER A 108 -7.87 -9.00 4.27
CA SER A 108 -6.62 -8.22 4.44
C SER A 108 -6.16 -7.59 3.12
N GLY A 109 -6.28 -8.30 2.00
CA GLY A 109 -5.94 -7.79 0.66
C GLY A 109 -6.88 -6.67 0.19
N TYR A 110 -8.17 -6.77 0.52
CA TYR A 110 -9.14 -5.70 0.27
C TYR A 110 -8.79 -4.45 1.08
N ALA A 111 -8.49 -4.61 2.38
CA ALA A 111 -8.09 -3.50 3.24
C ALA A 111 -6.78 -2.86 2.76
N ASP A 112 -5.76 -3.66 2.45
CA ASP A 112 -4.47 -3.18 1.91
C ASP A 112 -4.66 -2.44 0.58
N GLY A 113 -5.46 -2.97 -0.34
CA GLY A 113 -5.81 -2.30 -1.59
C GLY A 113 -6.51 -0.96 -1.36
N LEU A 114 -7.46 -0.90 -0.42
CA LEU A 114 -8.15 0.34 -0.07
C LEU A 114 -7.18 1.37 0.52
N VAL A 115 -6.27 0.95 1.40
CA VAL A 115 -5.30 1.85 2.02
C VAL A 115 -4.25 2.31 0.99
N ARG A 116 -3.85 1.50 0.01
CA ARG A 116 -2.90 1.88 -1.05
C ARG A 116 -3.51 2.82 -2.10
N PHE A 117 -4.71 2.50 -2.59
CA PHE A 117 -5.31 3.14 -3.77
C PHE A 117 -6.49 4.07 -3.45
N LYS A 118 -6.97 4.10 -2.20
CA LYS A 118 -8.14 4.90 -1.75
C LYS A 118 -9.45 4.58 -2.48
N THR A 119 -9.45 3.55 -3.32
CA THR A 119 -10.59 3.05 -4.09
C THR A 119 -10.36 1.57 -4.39
N ILE A 120 -11.45 0.84 -4.58
CA ILE A 120 -11.46 -0.58 -4.95
C ILE A 120 -11.80 -0.79 -6.43
N ASN A 121 -12.22 0.27 -7.12
CA ASN A 121 -12.73 0.21 -8.49
C ASN A 121 -11.62 0.30 -9.55
N THR A 122 -10.36 0.09 -9.18
CA THR A 122 -9.29 0.06 -10.18
C THR A 122 -9.41 -1.25 -10.98
N PRO A 123 -9.08 -1.25 -12.28
CA PRO A 123 -9.28 -2.43 -13.12
C PRO A 123 -8.47 -3.65 -12.64
N LEU A 124 -7.29 -3.43 -12.06
CA LEU A 124 -6.48 -4.53 -11.50
C LEU A 124 -7.03 -5.03 -10.15
N LEU A 125 -7.53 -4.15 -9.28
CA LEU A 125 -8.15 -4.58 -8.02
C LEU A 125 -9.45 -5.35 -8.26
N LEU A 126 -10.29 -4.91 -9.20
CA LEU A 126 -11.52 -5.63 -9.55
C LEU A 126 -11.22 -7.04 -10.05
N LYS A 127 -10.22 -7.20 -10.92
CA LYS A 127 -9.74 -8.53 -11.35
C LYS A 127 -9.24 -9.38 -10.18
N LYS A 128 -8.51 -8.79 -9.21
CA LYS A 128 -8.08 -9.51 -7.99
C LYS A 128 -9.27 -9.96 -7.14
N ILE A 129 -10.29 -9.11 -6.97
CA ILE A 129 -11.50 -9.45 -6.21
C ILE A 129 -12.23 -10.61 -6.88
N ILE A 130 -12.40 -10.58 -8.21
CA ILE A 130 -13.03 -11.68 -8.96
C ILE A 130 -12.27 -13.00 -8.78
N LEU A 131 -10.95 -12.99 -9.00
CA LEU A 131 -10.12 -14.19 -8.81
C LEU A 131 -10.13 -14.68 -7.35
N SER A 132 -10.18 -13.77 -6.38
CA SER A 132 -10.31 -14.10 -4.96
C SER A 132 -11.64 -14.78 -4.64
N VAL A 133 -12.75 -14.32 -5.22
CA VAL A 133 -14.06 -14.95 -5.05
C VAL A 133 -14.08 -16.34 -5.69
N ILE A 134 -13.48 -16.49 -6.88
CA ILE A 134 -13.37 -17.79 -7.56
C ILE A 134 -12.59 -18.79 -6.71
N VAL A 135 -11.40 -18.43 -6.21
CA VAL A 135 -10.60 -19.37 -5.41
C VAL A 135 -11.25 -19.70 -4.07
N ILE A 136 -11.96 -18.76 -3.43
CA ILE A 136 -12.76 -19.03 -2.22
C ILE A 136 -13.88 -20.01 -2.53
N ALA A 137 -14.60 -19.83 -3.64
CA ALA A 137 -15.65 -20.75 -4.05
C ALA A 137 -15.09 -22.16 -4.29
N LEU A 138 -13.96 -22.28 -5.00
CA LEU A 138 -13.28 -23.56 -5.21
C LEU A 138 -12.87 -24.21 -3.87
N ALA A 139 -12.30 -23.43 -2.94
CA ALA A 139 -11.92 -23.93 -1.62
C ALA A 139 -13.12 -24.43 -0.79
N VAL A 140 -14.25 -23.73 -0.85
CA VAL A 140 -15.49 -24.16 -0.17
C VAL A 140 -16.04 -25.43 -0.81
N ILE A 141 -16.04 -25.52 -2.15
CA ILE A 141 -16.44 -26.74 -2.86
C ILE A 141 -15.52 -27.90 -2.45
N GLN A 142 -14.20 -27.68 -2.38
CA GLN A 142 -13.26 -28.70 -1.89
C GLN A 142 -13.63 -29.17 -0.48
N ALA A 143 -13.88 -28.26 0.46
CA ALA A 143 -14.26 -28.62 1.83
C ALA A 143 -15.59 -29.41 1.92
N ILE A 144 -16.57 -29.12 1.04
CA ILE A 144 -17.87 -29.81 0.99
C ILE A 144 -17.73 -31.21 0.37
N VAL A 145 -16.98 -31.31 -0.72
CA VAL A 145 -16.76 -32.55 -1.49
C VAL A 145 -15.82 -33.51 -0.76
N PHE A 146 -14.95 -32.99 0.11
CA PHE A 146 -14.03 -33.79 0.89
C PHE A 146 -14.79 -34.77 1.80
N ARG A 147 -14.77 -36.05 1.43
CA ARG A 147 -15.48 -37.14 2.09
C ARG A 147 -14.62 -38.41 2.04
N ARG A 148 -14.44 -39.07 3.18
CA ARG A 148 -13.71 -40.34 3.34
C ARG A 148 -12.22 -40.26 2.95
N ASP A 149 -11.48 -41.33 3.23
CA ASP A 149 -10.03 -41.46 2.92
C ASP A 149 -9.73 -41.70 1.43
N ILE A 150 -10.67 -41.36 0.53
CA ILE A 150 -10.54 -41.60 -0.90
C ILE A 150 -10.40 -40.26 -1.60
N TYR A 151 -9.31 -40.08 -2.33
CA TYR A 151 -9.09 -38.92 -3.19
C TYR A 151 -9.39 -39.32 -4.63
N PRO A 152 -10.56 -39.01 -5.18
CA PRO A 152 -10.85 -39.28 -6.58
C PRO A 152 -10.14 -38.26 -7.48
N TRP A 153 -9.88 -38.64 -8.74
CA TRP A 153 -9.17 -37.79 -9.71
C TRP A 153 -9.78 -36.38 -9.88
N TYR A 154 -11.11 -36.25 -9.76
CA TYR A 154 -11.79 -34.96 -9.85
C TYR A 154 -11.46 -34.03 -8.66
N PHE A 155 -11.15 -34.59 -7.48
CA PHE A 155 -10.72 -33.81 -6.33
C PHE A 155 -9.31 -33.25 -6.53
N LEU A 156 -8.43 -34.04 -7.16
CA LEU A 156 -7.11 -33.58 -7.60
C LEU A 156 -7.25 -32.44 -8.62
N LEU A 157 -8.09 -32.59 -9.66
CA LEU A 157 -8.32 -31.52 -10.63
C LEU A 157 -8.86 -30.24 -9.99
N LEU A 158 -9.79 -30.37 -9.04
CA LEU A 158 -10.33 -29.23 -8.30
C LEU A 158 -9.22 -28.52 -7.51
N SER A 159 -8.34 -29.27 -6.83
CA SER A 159 -7.21 -28.70 -6.09
C SER A 159 -6.17 -28.03 -6.99
N LEU A 160 -5.89 -28.60 -8.16
CA LEU A 160 -5.03 -27.99 -9.18
C LEU A 160 -5.66 -26.73 -9.78
N GLY A 161 -6.98 -26.70 -9.95
CA GLY A 161 -7.73 -25.51 -10.36
C GLY A 161 -7.64 -24.37 -9.35
N SER A 162 -7.72 -24.68 -8.05
CA SER A 162 -7.48 -23.72 -6.97
C SER A 162 -6.06 -23.17 -7.02
N LEU A 163 -5.06 -24.04 -7.19
CA LEU A 163 -3.65 -23.64 -7.31
C LEU A 163 -3.41 -22.75 -8.54
N ALA A 164 -3.94 -23.12 -9.71
CA ALA A 164 -3.80 -22.33 -10.93
C ALA A 164 -4.41 -20.91 -10.74
N THR A 165 -5.57 -20.82 -10.10
CA THR A 165 -6.24 -19.55 -9.81
C THR A 165 -5.42 -18.71 -8.82
N ALA A 166 -4.86 -19.34 -7.79
CA ALA A 166 -3.98 -18.69 -6.81
C ALA A 166 -2.69 -18.15 -7.45
N VAL A 167 -2.09 -18.89 -8.39
CA VAL A 167 -0.93 -18.44 -9.16
C VAL A 167 -1.27 -17.22 -10.02
N GLN A 168 -2.41 -17.23 -10.71
CA GLN A 168 -2.88 -16.07 -11.48
C GLN A 168 -3.09 -14.84 -10.60
N LEU A 169 -3.67 -15.03 -9.41
CA LEU A 169 -3.86 -13.96 -8.42
C LEU A 169 -2.53 -13.36 -7.96
N GLY A 170 -1.52 -14.21 -7.68
CA GLY A 170 -0.16 -13.77 -7.31
C GLY A 170 0.55 -13.02 -8.43
N MET A 171 0.45 -13.52 -9.66
CA MET A 171 1.01 -12.90 -10.86
C MET A 171 0.39 -11.53 -11.15
N LEU A 172 -0.90 -11.34 -10.87
CA LEU A 172 -1.55 -10.05 -10.96
C LEU A 172 -1.10 -9.11 -9.82
N GLY A 173 -0.91 -9.66 -8.61
CA GLY A 173 -0.50 -8.92 -7.42
C GLY A 173 0.87 -8.23 -7.55
N LYS A 174 1.83 -8.84 -8.24
CA LYS A 174 3.20 -8.29 -8.38
C LYS A 174 3.24 -6.88 -9.00
N HIS A 175 2.27 -6.55 -9.85
CA HIS A 175 2.19 -5.24 -10.51
C HIS A 175 1.76 -4.11 -9.57
N LEU A 176 1.23 -4.43 -8.39
CA LEU A 176 0.65 -3.46 -7.46
C LEU A 176 1.49 -3.24 -6.20
N ILE A 177 2.58 -4.01 -6.00
CA ILE A 177 3.37 -4.00 -4.75
C ILE A 177 3.97 -2.62 -4.44
N ASN A 178 4.52 -1.95 -5.46
CA ASN A 178 5.28 -0.71 -5.28
C ASN A 178 4.44 0.56 -5.46
N VAL A 179 3.12 0.45 -5.67
CA VAL A 179 2.27 1.59 -6.00
C VAL A 179 1.46 2.00 -4.77
N ILE A 180 1.74 3.19 -4.24
CA ILE A 180 1.02 3.78 -3.11
C ILE A 180 0.65 5.23 -3.46
N LEU A 181 -0.63 5.58 -3.38
CA LEU A 181 -1.07 6.95 -3.67
C LEU A 181 -0.75 7.91 -2.50
N PRO A 182 -0.28 9.14 -2.77
CA PRO A 182 0.04 10.12 -1.74
C PRO A 182 -1.21 10.67 -1.02
N GLY A 183 -1.02 11.31 0.11
CA GLY A 183 -2.03 12.02 0.91
C GLY A 183 -2.67 11.18 2.02
N THR A 184 -3.73 11.73 2.62
CA THR A 184 -4.56 11.07 3.65
C THR A 184 -5.61 10.15 3.02
N LEU A 185 -6.12 9.19 3.79
CA LEU A 185 -7.22 8.33 3.34
C LEU A 185 -8.52 9.15 3.36
N VAL A 186 -9.04 9.48 2.18
CA VAL A 186 -10.36 10.08 2.01
C VAL A 186 -11.14 9.16 1.12
N LEU A 187 -12.11 8.44 1.69
CA LEU A 187 -12.99 7.55 0.95
C LEU A 187 -13.93 8.40 0.09
N ARG A 188 -13.88 8.18 -1.22
CA ARG A 188 -14.73 8.87 -2.22
C ARG A 188 -16.18 8.41 -2.01
N GLY A 189 -16.86 9.00 -1.02
CA GLY A 189 -18.20 8.58 -0.58
C GLY A 189 -18.69 9.30 0.66
N VAL A 190 -17.79 9.73 1.55
CA VAL A 190 -18.12 10.76 2.54
C VAL A 190 -17.80 12.09 1.87
N LYS A 191 -18.83 12.78 1.35
CA LYS A 191 -18.78 14.25 1.26
C LYS A 191 -18.50 14.73 2.68
N LYS A 192 -17.22 14.85 3.04
CA LYS A 192 -16.84 15.84 4.02
C LYS A 192 -17.34 17.13 3.38
N GLN A 193 -18.42 17.69 3.91
CA GLN A 193 -18.61 19.14 3.83
C GLN A 193 -17.22 19.69 4.10
N ALA A 194 -16.62 20.28 3.08
CA ALA A 194 -15.48 21.12 3.28
C ALA A 194 -15.99 22.16 4.27
N SER A 195 -15.67 21.95 5.55
CA SER A 195 -15.70 23.00 6.54
C SER A 195 -14.99 24.15 5.84
N SER A 196 -15.77 25.17 5.55
CA SER A 196 -15.39 26.40 4.88
C SER A 196 -13.93 26.69 5.17
N ALA A 197 -13.08 26.60 4.14
CA ALA A 197 -11.84 27.34 4.16
C ALA A 197 -12.21 28.75 4.59
N GLU A 198 -11.60 29.23 5.68
CA GLU A 198 -11.83 30.56 6.22
C GLU A 198 -11.93 31.57 5.07
N PRO A 199 -12.92 32.49 5.09
CA PRO A 199 -12.93 33.56 4.12
C PRO A 199 -11.60 34.29 4.28
N VAL A 200 -10.84 34.35 3.17
CA VAL A 200 -9.66 35.21 3.03
C VAL A 200 -10.04 36.56 3.62
N LYS A 201 -9.40 36.93 4.73
CA LYS A 201 -9.61 38.24 5.37
C LYS A 201 -9.50 39.29 4.28
N SER A 202 -10.61 39.98 4.02
CA SER A 202 -10.61 41.17 3.20
C SER A 202 -9.54 42.14 3.75
N PRO A 203 -8.78 42.82 2.88
CA PRO A 203 -7.87 43.86 3.35
C PRO A 203 -8.66 44.87 4.18
N LYS A 204 -8.20 45.18 5.39
CA LYS A 204 -8.86 46.11 6.34
C LYS A 204 -8.94 47.57 5.85
N MET A 205 -8.52 47.87 4.62
CA MET A 205 -8.43 49.23 4.10
C MET A 205 -8.91 49.27 2.65
N SER A 206 -9.66 50.32 2.29
CA SER A 206 -10.15 50.49 0.93
C SER A 206 -8.97 50.68 -0.05
N PRO A 207 -9.13 50.29 -1.33
CA PRO A 207 -8.10 50.50 -2.36
C PRO A 207 -7.63 51.96 -2.47
N GLU A 208 -8.52 52.92 -2.20
CA GLU A 208 -8.22 54.35 -2.20
C GLU A 208 -7.27 54.74 -1.06
N GLU A 209 -7.43 54.15 0.12
CA GLU A 209 -6.57 54.46 1.26
C GLU A 209 -5.17 53.81 1.14
N ILE A 210 -5.09 52.66 0.47
CA ILE A 210 -3.82 52.05 0.08
C ILE A 210 -3.09 52.94 -0.94
N ALA A 211 -3.80 53.45 -1.95
CA ALA A 211 -3.22 54.37 -2.94
C ALA A 211 -2.70 55.67 -2.30
N ARG A 212 -3.45 56.23 -1.34
CA ARG A 212 -3.02 57.45 -0.62
C ARG A 212 -1.73 57.24 0.17
N ARG A 213 -1.61 56.13 0.91
CA ARG A 213 -0.38 55.82 1.68
C ARG A 213 0.82 55.50 0.80
N VAL A 214 0.60 54.91 -0.37
CA VAL A 214 1.68 54.69 -1.35
C VAL A 214 2.19 56.03 -1.89
N GLN A 215 1.28 56.97 -2.19
CA GLN A 215 1.66 58.31 -2.63
C GLN A 215 2.38 59.10 -1.53
N GLU A 216 1.91 59.05 -0.28
CA GLU A 216 2.56 59.70 0.87
C GLU A 216 3.99 59.16 1.07
N LYS A 217 4.18 57.83 1.01
CA LYS A 217 5.52 57.22 1.12
C LYS A 217 6.44 57.54 -0.06
N GLN A 218 5.90 57.67 -1.27
CA GLN A 218 6.67 58.08 -2.44
C GLN A 218 7.09 59.55 -2.34
N ALA A 219 6.22 60.41 -1.81
CA ALA A 219 6.52 61.81 -1.55
C ALA A 219 7.58 61.99 -0.44
N GLU A 220 7.51 61.21 0.64
CA GLU A 220 8.56 61.18 1.68
C GLU A 220 9.91 60.70 1.13
N LYS A 221 9.93 59.64 0.32
CA LYS A 221 11.17 59.19 -0.35
C LYS A 221 11.76 60.25 -1.28
N ALA A 222 10.92 60.97 -2.02
CA ALA A 222 11.38 62.05 -2.90
C ALA A 222 11.92 63.26 -2.11
N ARG A 223 11.37 63.56 -0.92
CA ARG A 223 11.90 64.59 -0.02
C ARG A 223 13.24 64.17 0.60
N ALA A 224 13.34 62.93 1.10
CA ALA A 224 14.59 62.39 1.64
C ALA A 224 15.71 62.30 0.58
N GLN A 225 15.37 62.06 -0.69
CA GLN A 225 16.34 62.09 -1.79
C GLN A 225 16.79 63.50 -2.16
N LYS A 226 15.95 64.52 -1.97
CA LYS A 226 16.34 65.93 -2.18
C LYS A 226 17.24 66.45 -1.05
N GLU A 227 16.97 66.05 0.19
CA GLU A 227 17.80 66.37 1.36
C GLU A 227 19.18 65.67 1.31
N ASN A 228 19.24 64.41 0.88
CA ASN A 228 20.52 63.72 0.65
C ASN A 228 21.28 64.18 -0.61
N GLY A 229 20.61 64.87 -1.53
CA GLY A 229 21.23 65.45 -2.73
C GLY A 229 21.89 66.81 -2.49
N THR A 230 21.62 67.47 -1.36
CA THR A 230 22.19 68.79 -1.03
C THR A 230 23.44 68.71 -0.15
N ASN A 231 23.72 67.57 0.49
CA ASN A 231 24.90 67.35 1.33
C ASN A 231 26.14 66.79 0.59
N ASN A 232 26.10 66.66 -0.75
CA ASN A 232 27.23 66.16 -1.56
C ASN A 232 27.83 67.22 -2.49
N THR A 233 27.58 68.50 -2.23
CA THR A 233 28.28 69.63 -2.85
C THR A 233 28.78 70.59 -1.78
N GLU A 234 29.79 70.15 -1.03
CA GLU A 234 30.83 71.00 -0.43
C GLU A 234 32.18 70.30 -0.61
#